data_AF-A0A1K1MXK1-F1
#
_entry.id   AF-A0A1K1MXK1-F1
#
_cell.length_a   1.000
_cell.length_b   1.000
_cell.length_c   1.000
_cell.angle_alpha   90.00
_cell.angle_beta   90.00
_cell.angle_gamma   90.00
#
_symmetry.space_group_name_H-M   'P 1'
#
loop_
_entity.id
_entity.type
_entity.pdbx_description
1 polymer ?
#
loop_
_entity_poly.entity_id
_entity_poly.type
_entity_poly.pdbx_seq_one_letter_code
_entity_poly.pdbx_strand_id
1 'polypeptide(L)'
;MRKEQTFKVLSLAFMSVVVACCCSVSLVSCTSDDSGASSSFMKTNPLRFALSFDGYEDTRGYVSNDMDESVGLFAYLFEDWGTTGPNFMFDEEMQFNGTYWQTVNTFDQPDPGYLMRFYAYYPFGISDALEFSAPEAQGAPDFTYTVPKELEEQVDLMAGRSVGDIASQDLRKASEITIKMSHLLTAIKFQVGKCSENGRITKITLKKVLDKNNYHLSETEEYVEDPANPGTFLTDPLTGNLLREYRIDGWDAKPYDEYPDDYSDFSAELSQKVSLTKTKLDGTQVVVIPQPVMTDENAFLMLPQKLPENATLEVTINCGGDDHVLVASLGGKEWLQGKKVTYTLDITSLTKMTIRSRITPWNQHETIDGVATDGVTILMGTELDDWVQHVTLMNSDDLRDTH
;
A
#
# COMPACT_ATOMS: atom_id res chain seq x y z
N MET A 1 -56.80 -26.35 -14.89
CA MET A 1 -57.61 -25.29 -15.52
C MET A 1 -57.42 -24.00 -14.74
N ARG A 2 -57.03 -22.92 -15.45
CA ARG A 2 -56.97 -21.47 -15.11
C ARG A 2 -56.30 -21.07 -13.78
N LYS A 3 -55.09 -20.48 -13.78
CA LYS A 3 -54.67 -19.10 -14.17
C LYS A 3 -55.35 -17.98 -13.39
N GLU A 4 -54.55 -17.26 -12.58
CA GLU A 4 -54.35 -15.79 -12.52
C GLU A 4 -53.05 -15.56 -11.70
N GLN A 5 -51.97 -15.00 -12.28
CA GLN A 5 -51.63 -13.56 -12.49
C GLN A 5 -51.21 -12.86 -11.17
N THR A 6 -50.19 -12.00 -11.02
CA THR A 6 -48.97 -11.55 -11.73
C THR A 6 -48.30 -10.57 -10.75
N PHE A 7 -46.97 -10.46 -10.69
CA PHE A 7 -46.22 -9.20 -10.88
C PHE A 7 -44.70 -9.45 -10.70
N LYS A 8 -43.97 -9.25 -11.80
CA LYS A 8 -42.51 -9.17 -11.89
C LYS A 8 -42.11 -7.70 -11.76
N VAL A 9 -41.00 -7.42 -11.10
CA VAL A 9 -40.21 -6.21 -11.37
C VAL A 9 -38.88 -6.67 -11.99
N LEU A 10 -38.68 -6.25 -13.23
CA LEU A 10 -37.51 -6.47 -14.06
C LEU A 10 -36.86 -5.09 -14.20
N SER A 11 -35.60 -4.90 -13.76
CA SER A 11 -34.83 -3.70 -14.07
C SER A 11 -33.77 -4.05 -15.12
N LEU A 12 -33.78 -3.27 -16.20
CA LEU A 12 -33.04 -3.44 -17.43
C LEU A 12 -31.55 -3.07 -17.26
N ALA A 13 -30.66 -3.93 -17.75
CA ALA A 13 -29.31 -3.54 -18.15
C ALA A 13 -29.38 -2.94 -19.57
N PHE A 14 -29.03 -1.67 -19.71
CA PHE A 14 -28.88 -1.01 -21.01
C PHE A 14 -27.45 -1.19 -21.52
N MET A 15 -27.35 -1.90 -22.63
CA MET A 15 -26.15 -2.07 -23.44
C MET A 15 -26.08 -0.91 -24.44
N SER A 16 -25.15 0.02 -24.25
CA SER A 16 -24.90 1.12 -25.19
C SER A 16 -23.72 0.76 -26.11
N VAL A 17 -24.06 0.36 -27.34
CA VAL A 17 -23.13 0.28 -28.47
C VAL A 17 -23.04 1.68 -29.09
N VAL A 18 -21.89 2.34 -28.97
CA VAL A 18 -21.63 3.60 -29.69
C VAL A 18 -20.97 3.27 -31.03
N VAL A 19 -21.74 3.44 -32.10
CA VAL A 19 -21.26 3.45 -33.49
C VAL A 19 -20.72 4.85 -33.78
N ALA A 20 -19.40 5.00 -33.87
CA ALA A 20 -18.76 6.23 -34.32
C ALA A 20 -18.83 6.32 -35.85
N CYS A 21 -19.78 7.11 -36.35
CA CYS A 21 -19.89 7.50 -37.76
C CYS A 21 -18.91 8.65 -38.02
N CYS A 22 -17.78 8.37 -38.68
CA CYS A 22 -16.83 9.38 -39.13
C CYS A 22 -17.42 10.14 -40.33
N CYS A 23 -18.05 11.28 -40.10
CA CYS A 23 -18.30 12.29 -41.12
C CYS A 23 -17.12 13.26 -41.19
N SER A 24 -16.33 13.13 -42.25
CA SER A 24 -15.28 14.05 -42.65
C SER A 24 -15.88 15.37 -43.12
N VAL A 25 -15.71 16.42 -42.32
CA VAL A 25 -15.94 17.80 -42.76
C VAL A 25 -14.57 18.43 -43.02
N SER A 26 -14.14 18.37 -44.27
CA SER A 26 -12.98 19.09 -44.77
C SER A 26 -13.35 20.57 -44.94
N LEU A 27 -12.90 21.44 -44.03
CA LEU A 27 -12.90 22.87 -44.31
C LEU A 27 -11.66 23.21 -45.15
N VAL A 28 -11.94 23.53 -46.41
CA VAL A 28 -10.99 24.12 -47.36
C VAL A 28 -10.72 25.56 -46.93
N SER A 29 -9.48 25.87 -46.55
CA SER A 29 -8.97 27.23 -46.48
C SER A 29 -8.11 27.49 -47.71
N CYS A 30 -8.51 28.47 -48.53
CA CYS A 30 -7.77 28.87 -49.73
C CYS A 30 -6.71 29.92 -49.39
N THR A 31 -5.46 29.54 -49.67
CA THR A 31 -4.29 30.31 -50.16
C THR A 31 -4.09 31.77 -49.70
N SER A 32 -2.94 32.00 -49.09
CA SER A 32 -1.97 32.95 -49.63
C SER A 32 -0.60 32.27 -49.68
N ASP A 33 -0.05 32.11 -50.88
CA ASP A 33 1.32 31.66 -51.11
C ASP A 33 2.29 32.69 -50.51
N ASP A 34 3.06 32.28 -49.50
CA ASP A 34 4.35 32.90 -49.24
C ASP A 34 5.40 31.81 -49.02
N SER A 35 6.38 31.81 -49.91
CA SER A 35 7.46 30.85 -49.98
C SER A 35 8.52 31.20 -48.96
N GLY A 36 8.50 30.53 -47.80
CA GLY A 36 9.54 30.63 -46.78
C GLY A 36 9.51 29.42 -45.85
N ALA A 37 10.48 28.51 -46.03
CA ALA A 37 10.86 27.40 -45.15
C ALA A 37 9.79 26.89 -44.16
N SER A 38 8.88 26.04 -44.63
CA SER A 38 8.05 25.21 -43.75
C SER A 38 8.94 24.14 -43.13
N SER A 39 9.38 24.37 -41.89
CA SER A 39 9.71 23.27 -40.99
C SER A 39 8.43 22.45 -40.86
N SER A 40 8.45 21.22 -41.35
CA SER A 40 7.37 20.28 -41.15
C SER A 40 7.09 20.18 -39.64
N PHE A 41 6.03 20.81 -39.16
CA PHE A 41 5.46 20.53 -37.84
C PHE A 41 4.98 19.08 -37.92
N MET A 42 5.85 18.15 -37.53
CA MET A 42 5.48 16.75 -37.41
C MET A 42 4.35 16.68 -36.39
N LYS A 43 3.23 16.03 -36.73
CA LYS A 43 2.27 15.58 -35.72
C LYS A 43 3.06 14.84 -34.65
N THR A 44 3.07 15.36 -33.44
CA THR A 44 3.90 14.83 -32.37
C THR A 44 3.32 13.49 -31.95
N ASN A 45 4.15 12.44 -31.94
CA ASN A 45 3.73 11.14 -31.43
C ASN A 45 3.60 11.21 -29.89
N PRO A 46 2.76 10.36 -29.28
CA PRO A 46 2.78 10.12 -27.84
C PRO A 46 4.20 9.90 -27.31
N LEU A 47 4.45 10.41 -26.11
CA LEU A 47 5.70 10.18 -25.41
C LEU A 47 5.78 8.74 -24.93
N ARG A 48 6.97 8.14 -24.98
CA ARG A 48 7.20 6.74 -24.61
C ARG A 48 7.98 6.62 -23.33
N PHE A 49 7.58 5.67 -22.49
CA PHE A 49 8.16 5.43 -21.19
C PHE A 49 8.42 3.96 -20.95
N ALA A 50 9.43 3.71 -20.11
CA ALA A 50 9.70 2.43 -19.49
C ALA A 50 9.53 2.57 -17.98
N LEU A 51 8.81 1.65 -17.36
CA LEU A 51 8.71 1.57 -15.90
C LEU A 51 9.71 0.55 -15.37
N SER A 52 10.42 0.92 -14.31
CA SER A 52 11.34 0.05 -13.57
C SER A 52 10.97 0.05 -12.10
N PHE A 53 11.11 -1.08 -11.41
CA PHE A 53 10.66 -1.27 -10.03
C PHE A 53 11.82 -1.67 -9.12
N ASP A 54 11.82 -1.21 -7.87
CA ASP A 54 12.84 -1.56 -6.88
C ASP A 54 12.87 -3.06 -6.56
N GLY A 55 14.07 -3.67 -6.49
CA GLY A 55 14.25 -5.06 -6.04
C GLY A 55 14.21 -6.13 -7.14
N TYR A 56 14.12 -5.75 -8.41
CA TYR A 56 14.44 -6.65 -9.52
C TYR A 56 15.95 -6.58 -9.79
N GLU A 57 16.75 -7.44 -9.14
CA GLU A 57 18.11 -7.73 -9.61
C GLU A 57 18.04 -8.59 -10.88
N ASP A 58 17.58 -7.99 -11.97
CA ASP A 58 17.92 -8.49 -13.29
C ASP A 58 18.30 -7.31 -14.16
N THR A 59 19.44 -7.46 -14.83
CA THR A 59 20.13 -6.43 -15.62
C THR A 59 19.41 -6.09 -16.94
N ARG A 60 18.09 -6.30 -16.97
CA ARG A 60 17.20 -6.03 -18.10
C ARG A 60 15.81 -5.74 -17.54
N GLY A 61 15.48 -4.45 -17.41
CA GLY A 61 14.16 -3.99 -17.01
C GLY A 61 13.08 -4.63 -17.88
N TYR A 62 12.27 -5.48 -17.28
CA TYR A 62 10.98 -5.84 -17.81
C TYR A 62 9.93 -5.02 -17.06
N VAL A 63 9.10 -4.37 -17.86
CA VAL A 63 7.81 -3.81 -17.48
C VAL A 63 7.05 -4.92 -16.75
N SER A 64 6.54 -4.70 -15.54
CA SER A 64 5.64 -5.69 -14.95
C SER A 64 4.40 -5.76 -15.84
N ASN A 65 4.20 -6.91 -16.48
CA ASN A 65 3.01 -7.20 -17.29
C ASN A 65 1.73 -7.29 -16.43
N ASP A 66 1.88 -7.07 -15.13
CA ASP A 66 0.89 -7.27 -14.06
C ASP A 66 0.27 -5.94 -13.60
N MET A 67 0.50 -4.85 -14.35
CA MET A 67 -0.21 -3.58 -14.16
C MET A 67 -1.40 -3.54 -15.09
N ASP A 68 -2.58 -3.75 -14.53
CA ASP A 68 -3.84 -3.79 -15.27
C ASP A 68 -4.43 -2.39 -15.51
N GLU A 69 -3.97 -1.39 -14.75
CA GLU A 69 -4.47 -0.01 -14.79
C GLU A 69 -3.47 0.98 -15.43
N SER A 70 -3.95 2.17 -15.77
CA SER A 70 -3.12 3.27 -16.27
C SER A 70 -2.24 3.88 -15.18
N VAL A 71 -1.27 4.71 -15.59
CA VAL A 71 -0.35 5.45 -14.72
C VAL A 71 -0.57 6.94 -14.91
N GLY A 72 -0.61 7.72 -13.82
CA GLY A 72 -0.68 9.17 -13.90
C GLY A 72 0.71 9.79 -13.96
N LEU A 73 0.86 10.87 -14.74
CA LEU A 73 2.13 11.55 -14.99
C LEU A 73 2.07 13.04 -14.66
N PHE A 74 3.13 13.52 -14.03
CA PHE A 74 3.44 14.93 -13.89
C PHE A 74 4.77 15.22 -14.58
N ALA A 75 4.86 16.35 -15.29
CA ALA A 75 6.08 16.75 -15.97
C ALA A 75 6.38 18.22 -15.77
N TYR A 76 7.65 18.48 -15.50
CA TYR A 76 8.19 19.77 -15.12
C TYR A 76 9.26 20.16 -16.14
N LEU A 77 9.19 21.40 -16.63
CA LEU A 77 10.21 22.07 -17.43
C LEU A 77 10.81 23.19 -16.59
N PHE A 78 12.11 23.15 -16.32
CA PHE A 78 12.75 24.07 -15.37
C PHE A 78 14.20 24.42 -15.76
N GLU A 79 14.65 25.59 -15.34
CA GLU A 79 16.07 25.97 -15.32
C GLU A 79 16.66 25.68 -13.94
N ASP A 80 15.98 26.17 -12.90
CA ASP A 80 16.27 25.91 -11.49
C ASP A 80 15.14 25.06 -10.89
N TRP A 81 15.51 23.93 -10.26
CA TRP A 81 14.52 23.02 -9.67
C TRP A 81 13.77 23.67 -8.51
N GLY A 82 12.48 23.33 -8.36
CA GLY A 82 11.68 23.69 -7.21
C GLY A 82 10.96 25.04 -7.28
N THR A 83 11.07 25.79 -8.38
CA THR A 83 10.42 27.11 -8.51
C THR A 83 9.15 27.09 -9.37
N THR A 84 8.86 25.95 -10.00
CA THR A 84 7.70 25.76 -10.88
C THR A 84 6.87 24.59 -10.40
N GLY A 85 5.57 24.66 -10.66
CA GLY A 85 4.70 23.50 -10.67
C GLY A 85 4.83 22.68 -11.96
N PRO A 86 4.01 21.63 -12.12
CA PRO A 86 3.97 20.72 -13.26
C PRO A 86 3.48 21.42 -14.55
N ASN A 87 4.34 22.27 -15.10
CA ASN A 87 4.04 23.19 -16.20
C ASN A 87 4.06 22.55 -17.60
N PHE A 88 4.40 21.26 -17.71
CA PHE A 88 4.40 20.52 -18.97
C PHE A 88 3.31 19.44 -19.03
N MET A 89 3.10 18.71 -17.94
CA MET A 89 2.00 17.74 -17.78
C MET A 89 1.49 17.78 -16.35
N PHE A 90 0.18 17.81 -16.19
CA PHE A 90 -0.48 17.68 -14.90
C PHE A 90 -1.49 16.54 -14.97
N ASP A 91 -1.26 15.50 -14.18
CA ASP A 91 -2.10 14.30 -14.09
C ASP A 91 -2.44 13.69 -15.47
N GLU A 92 -1.43 13.63 -16.35
CA GLU A 92 -1.58 13.05 -17.69
C GLU A 92 -1.65 11.52 -17.59
N GLU A 93 -2.59 10.92 -18.31
CA GLU A 93 -2.73 9.47 -18.34
C GLU A 93 -1.67 8.82 -19.25
N MET A 94 -1.07 7.75 -18.75
CA MET A 94 -0.16 6.88 -19.47
C MET A 94 -0.70 5.46 -19.51
N GLN A 95 -0.80 4.89 -20.72
CA GLN A 95 -1.35 3.55 -20.97
C GLN A 95 -0.32 2.63 -21.60
N PHE A 96 -0.38 1.34 -21.25
CA PHE A 96 0.40 0.30 -21.92
C PHE A 96 -0.29 -0.14 -23.21
N ASN A 97 0.41 -0.03 -24.34
CA ASN A 97 -0.15 -0.39 -25.65
C ASN A 97 0.15 -1.84 -26.10
N GLY A 98 0.71 -2.65 -25.20
CA GLY A 98 1.19 -4.00 -25.51
C GLY A 98 2.69 -4.09 -25.83
N THR A 99 3.41 -2.96 -25.91
CA THR A 99 4.88 -2.96 -26.12
C THR A 99 5.59 -1.97 -25.21
N TYR A 100 5.07 -0.75 -25.06
CA TYR A 100 5.63 0.29 -24.19
C TYR A 100 4.50 1.11 -23.58
N TRP A 101 4.83 1.82 -22.50
CA TRP A 101 3.94 2.82 -21.93
C TRP A 101 4.00 4.09 -22.76
N GLN A 102 2.84 4.71 -23.00
CA GLN A 102 2.77 5.97 -23.72
C GLN A 102 1.69 6.88 -23.18
N THR A 103 1.91 8.19 -23.30
CA THR A 103 0.87 9.19 -22.97
C THR A 103 -0.36 9.00 -23.85
N VAL A 104 -1.54 9.29 -23.32
CA VAL A 104 -2.77 9.32 -24.12
C VAL A 104 -2.75 10.53 -25.06
N ASN A 105 -2.28 11.67 -24.56
CA ASN A 105 -2.14 12.91 -25.34
C ASN A 105 -0.76 13.04 -25.99
N THR A 106 -0.69 13.96 -26.95
CA THR A 106 0.53 14.31 -27.67
C THR A 106 1.06 15.65 -27.17
N PHE A 107 2.36 15.75 -26.97
CA PHE A 107 3.01 16.96 -26.47
C PHE A 107 4.02 17.50 -27.49
N ASP A 108 4.17 18.80 -27.56
CA ASP A 108 5.17 19.42 -28.43
C ASP A 108 6.57 19.32 -27.82
N GLN A 109 7.57 19.33 -28.70
CA GLN A 109 8.98 19.42 -28.28
C GLN A 109 9.19 20.79 -27.61
N PRO A 110 9.60 20.84 -26.33
CA PRO A 110 9.87 22.13 -25.70
C PRO A 110 11.08 22.81 -26.32
N ASP A 111 11.15 24.13 -26.14
CA ASP A 111 12.33 24.92 -26.51
C ASP A 111 13.59 24.37 -25.82
N PRO A 112 14.76 24.42 -26.49
CA PRO A 112 16.03 23.99 -25.91
C PRO A 112 16.43 24.90 -24.73
N GLY A 113 17.23 24.36 -23.81
CA GLY A 113 17.83 25.13 -22.71
C GLY A 113 17.23 24.89 -21.33
N TYR A 114 16.21 24.03 -21.25
CA TYR A 114 15.61 23.62 -19.98
C TYR A 114 15.98 22.17 -19.64
N LEU A 115 15.79 21.82 -18.38
CA LEU A 115 15.74 20.44 -17.90
C LEU A 115 14.28 20.00 -17.73
N MET A 116 14.07 18.69 -17.84
CA MET A 116 12.80 18.04 -17.65
C MET A 116 12.88 16.95 -16.61
N ARG A 117 11.87 16.89 -15.75
CA ARG A 117 11.69 15.83 -14.76
C ARG A 117 10.26 15.31 -14.80
N PHE A 118 10.13 14.00 -14.71
CA PHE A 118 8.83 13.33 -14.68
C PHE A 118 8.62 12.69 -13.32
N TYR A 119 7.39 12.78 -12.82
CA TYR A 119 6.90 12.01 -11.69
C TYR A 119 5.71 11.17 -12.13
N ALA A 120 5.53 10.02 -11.51
CA ALA A 120 4.44 9.13 -11.83
C ALA A 120 3.84 8.50 -10.58
N TYR A 121 2.57 8.12 -10.68
CA TYR A 121 1.87 7.31 -9.68
C TYR A 121 0.99 6.26 -10.34
N TYR A 122 0.73 5.18 -9.61
CA TYR A 122 -0.13 4.09 -10.02
C TYR A 122 -0.97 3.58 -8.83
N PRO A 123 -2.23 3.17 -9.07
CA PRO A 123 -2.96 3.27 -10.34
C PRO A 123 -3.50 4.70 -10.59
N PHE A 124 -3.68 5.05 -11.86
CA PHE A 124 -4.34 6.29 -12.26
C PHE A 124 -5.84 6.24 -11.93
N GLY A 125 -6.42 7.39 -11.58
CA GLY A 125 -7.88 7.51 -11.43
C GLY A 125 -8.46 7.09 -10.07
N ILE A 126 -7.63 6.89 -9.04
CA ILE A 126 -8.07 6.58 -7.66
C ILE A 126 -8.42 7.83 -6.84
N SER A 127 -9.15 8.77 -7.44
CA SER A 127 -9.39 10.11 -6.88
C SER A 127 -10.10 10.13 -5.52
N ASP A 128 -10.86 9.09 -5.18
CA ASP A 128 -11.55 9.01 -3.87
C ASP A 128 -10.58 8.72 -2.72
N ALA A 129 -9.44 8.09 -3.02
CA ALA A 129 -8.41 7.73 -2.04
C ALA A 129 -7.16 8.62 -2.11
N LEU A 130 -6.96 9.36 -3.21
CA LEU A 130 -5.74 10.10 -3.50
C LEU A 130 -6.04 11.56 -3.89
N GLU A 131 -5.48 12.51 -3.15
CA GLU A 131 -5.63 13.94 -3.39
C GLU A 131 -4.25 14.58 -3.61
N PHE A 132 -4.02 15.16 -4.79
CA PHE A 132 -2.76 15.83 -5.12
C PHE A 132 -2.75 17.29 -4.69
N SER A 133 -1.53 17.79 -4.48
CA SER A 133 -1.23 19.22 -4.44
C SER A 133 -1.74 19.94 -5.70
N ALA A 134 -2.08 21.23 -5.53
CA ALA A 134 -2.58 22.07 -6.61
C ALA A 134 -1.56 22.18 -7.76
N PRO A 135 -2.01 22.34 -9.03
CA PRO A 135 -1.12 22.44 -10.19
C PRO A 135 -0.17 23.66 -10.13
N GLU A 136 -0.46 24.66 -9.30
CA GLU A 136 0.41 25.82 -9.06
C GLU A 136 1.42 25.62 -7.93
N ALA A 137 1.35 24.50 -7.20
CA ALA A 137 2.30 24.18 -6.14
C ALA A 137 3.71 24.03 -6.75
N GLN A 138 4.70 24.65 -6.10
CA GLN A 138 6.08 24.60 -6.57
C GLN A 138 6.78 23.35 -6.05
N GLY A 139 7.62 22.74 -6.88
CA GLY A 139 8.37 21.54 -6.51
C GLY A 139 7.71 20.24 -6.96
N ALA A 140 8.16 19.11 -6.40
CA ALA A 140 7.58 17.82 -6.74
C ALA A 140 6.11 17.76 -6.28
N PRO A 141 5.28 16.90 -6.90
CA PRO A 141 3.89 16.79 -6.48
C PRO A 141 3.82 16.09 -5.12
N ASP A 142 3.17 16.73 -4.16
CA ASP A 142 2.74 16.06 -2.92
C ASP A 142 1.35 15.48 -3.11
N PHE A 143 1.02 14.45 -2.33
CA PHE A 143 -0.34 13.94 -2.25
C PHE A 143 -0.72 13.43 -0.86
N THR A 144 -2.01 13.47 -0.56
CA THR A 144 -2.61 12.82 0.59
C THR A 144 -3.26 11.51 0.14
N TYR A 145 -2.99 10.42 0.85
CA TYR A 145 -3.63 9.13 0.63
C TYR A 145 -4.46 8.73 1.83
N THR A 146 -5.67 8.23 1.58
CA THR A 146 -6.55 7.61 2.58
C THR A 146 -6.77 6.14 2.23
N VAL A 147 -6.44 5.23 3.13
CA VAL A 147 -6.58 3.78 2.93
C VAL A 147 -8.07 3.41 2.83
N PRO A 148 -8.54 2.82 1.72
CA PRO A 148 -9.91 2.35 1.58
C PRO A 148 -10.28 1.31 2.65
N LYS A 149 -11.54 1.36 3.11
CA LYS A 149 -12.03 0.51 4.20
C LYS A 149 -12.28 -0.93 3.77
N GLU A 150 -12.85 -1.09 2.59
CA GLU A 150 -13.09 -2.39 1.99
C GLU A 150 -11.81 -2.90 1.36
N LEU A 151 -11.48 -4.17 1.63
CA LEU A 151 -10.23 -4.78 1.21
C LEU A 151 -10.10 -4.83 -0.31
N GLU A 152 -11.22 -5.04 -1.00
CA GLU A 152 -11.32 -5.11 -2.44
C GLU A 152 -11.10 -3.76 -3.14
N GLU A 153 -11.21 -2.66 -2.40
CA GLU A 153 -10.93 -1.30 -2.90
C GLU A 153 -9.49 -0.87 -2.64
N GLN A 154 -8.74 -1.62 -1.82
CA GLN A 154 -7.34 -1.32 -1.56
C GLN A 154 -6.49 -1.66 -2.78
N VAL A 155 -5.61 -0.72 -3.14
CA VAL A 155 -4.73 -0.83 -4.31
C VAL A 155 -3.27 -0.74 -3.90
N ASP A 156 -2.41 -1.39 -4.66
CA ASP A 156 -0.97 -1.29 -4.49
C ASP A 156 -0.48 0.07 -5.04
N LEU A 157 -0.51 1.07 -4.17
CA LEU A 157 -0.07 2.42 -4.51
C LEU A 157 1.44 2.43 -4.74
N MET A 158 1.83 2.83 -5.96
CA MET A 158 3.22 3.05 -6.33
C MET A 158 3.41 4.49 -6.79
N ALA A 159 4.59 5.04 -6.57
CA ALA A 159 5.00 6.29 -7.18
C ALA A 159 6.50 6.32 -7.43
N GLY A 160 6.93 7.30 -8.22
CA GLY A 160 8.30 7.35 -8.68
C GLY A 160 8.64 8.57 -9.53
N ARG A 161 9.89 8.60 -10.01
CA ARG A 161 10.42 9.69 -10.83
C ARG A 161 11.31 9.21 -11.97
N SER A 162 11.54 10.07 -12.96
CA SER A 162 12.47 9.80 -14.05
C SER A 162 13.90 9.55 -13.55
N VAL A 163 14.61 8.63 -14.21
CA VAL A 163 16.03 8.39 -13.94
C VAL A 163 16.85 9.57 -14.45
N GLY A 164 17.18 10.49 -13.54
CA GLY A 164 17.85 11.75 -13.85
C GLY A 164 16.95 12.77 -14.55
N ASP A 165 17.53 13.93 -14.80
CA ASP A 165 16.88 15.02 -15.53
C ASP A 165 17.21 14.91 -17.02
N ILE A 166 16.23 15.21 -17.87
CA ILE A 166 16.33 15.11 -19.32
C ILE A 166 16.48 16.52 -19.88
N ALA A 167 17.52 16.77 -20.67
CA ALA A 167 17.61 18.05 -21.38
C ALA A 167 16.43 18.18 -22.35
N SER A 168 15.75 19.31 -22.35
CA SER A 168 14.48 19.48 -23.08
C SER A 168 14.63 19.11 -24.56
N GLN A 169 15.71 19.54 -25.21
CA GLN A 169 16.04 19.23 -26.61
C GLN A 169 16.25 17.74 -26.95
N ASP A 170 16.41 16.89 -25.92
CA ASP A 170 16.66 15.46 -26.07
C ASP A 170 15.41 14.61 -25.79
N LEU A 171 14.28 15.24 -25.40
CA LEU A 171 13.01 14.57 -25.08
C LEU A 171 12.55 13.57 -26.14
N ARG A 172 12.76 13.89 -27.43
CA ARG A 172 12.38 13.03 -28.57
C ARG A 172 13.55 12.19 -29.12
N LYS A 173 14.76 12.31 -28.56
CA LYS A 173 15.92 11.49 -28.94
C LYS A 173 16.01 10.21 -28.12
N ALA A 174 15.53 10.24 -26.88
CA ALA A 174 15.36 9.03 -26.08
C ALA A 174 14.35 8.10 -26.76
N SER A 175 14.68 6.81 -26.88
CA SER A 175 13.71 5.83 -27.38
C SER A 175 12.54 5.68 -26.40
N GLU A 176 12.84 5.76 -25.10
CA GLU A 176 11.92 5.68 -23.97
C GLU A 176 12.51 6.46 -22.78
N ILE A 177 11.65 7.10 -21.98
CA ILE A 177 12.02 7.72 -20.71
C ILE A 177 11.80 6.72 -19.59
N THR A 178 12.83 6.40 -18.82
CA THR A 178 12.69 5.46 -17.69
C THR A 178 12.21 6.17 -16.44
N ILE A 179 11.13 5.66 -15.84
CA ILE A 179 10.65 6.05 -14.51
C ILE A 179 10.92 4.90 -13.54
N LYS A 180 11.50 5.22 -12.40
CA LYS A 180 11.71 4.27 -11.31
C LYS A 180 10.59 4.41 -10.30
N MET A 181 9.79 3.35 -10.16
CA MET A 181 8.61 3.24 -9.31
C MET A 181 8.91 2.36 -8.10
N SER A 182 8.29 2.70 -6.97
CA SER A 182 8.40 1.92 -5.73
C SER A 182 7.04 1.76 -5.07
N HIS A 183 6.81 0.61 -4.43
CA HIS A 183 5.63 0.38 -3.59
C HIS A 183 5.66 1.30 -2.37
N LEU A 184 4.59 2.07 -2.18
CA LEU A 184 4.52 3.06 -1.11
C LEU A 184 3.90 2.48 0.16
N LEU A 185 3.10 1.44 0.03
CA LEU A 185 2.38 0.83 1.15
C LEU A 185 3.17 -0.34 1.76
N THR A 186 2.61 -0.89 2.83
CA THR A 186 3.01 -2.14 3.46
C THR A 186 1.89 -3.18 3.35
N ALA A 187 2.22 -4.42 3.00
CA ALA A 187 1.23 -5.48 2.87
C ALA A 187 1.19 -6.32 4.15
N ILE A 188 0.06 -6.36 4.85
CA ILE A 188 -0.12 -7.08 6.10
C ILE A 188 -0.93 -8.36 5.85
N LYS A 189 -0.31 -9.50 6.15
CA LYS A 189 -0.86 -10.84 5.94
C LYS A 189 -0.88 -11.66 7.21
N PHE A 190 -1.75 -12.66 7.23
CA PHE A 190 -1.92 -13.55 8.37
C PHE A 190 -1.84 -15.01 7.96
N GLN A 191 -1.28 -15.81 8.87
CA GLN A 191 -1.26 -17.26 8.81
C GLN A 191 -1.39 -17.86 10.20
N VAL A 192 -1.86 -19.10 10.31
CA VAL A 192 -1.92 -19.82 11.58
C VAL A 192 -0.77 -20.81 11.67
N GLY A 193 0.07 -20.66 12.69
CA GLY A 193 1.14 -21.61 13.01
C GLY A 193 0.60 -22.78 13.82
N LYS A 194 0.52 -22.59 15.14
CA LYS A 194 -0.09 -23.55 16.06
C LYS A 194 -1.60 -23.35 16.14
N CYS A 195 -2.33 -24.45 16.13
CA CYS A 195 -3.77 -24.49 16.36
C CYS A 195 -4.11 -25.74 17.19
N SER A 196 -4.83 -25.56 18.31
CA SER A 196 -5.31 -26.63 19.19
C SER A 196 -6.64 -27.23 18.76
N GLU A 197 -7.37 -26.54 17.89
CA GLU A 197 -8.72 -26.94 17.45
C GLU A 197 -8.88 -26.81 15.93
N ASN A 198 -9.75 -27.62 15.33
CA ASN A 198 -10.16 -27.40 13.95
C ASN A 198 -11.23 -26.32 13.91
N GLY A 199 -11.18 -25.44 12.91
CA GLY A 199 -12.16 -24.36 12.82
C GLY A 199 -12.00 -23.52 11.57
N ARG A 200 -12.50 -22.29 11.65
CA ARG A 200 -12.39 -21.27 10.62
C ARG A 200 -11.98 -19.95 11.25
N ILE A 201 -11.04 -19.25 10.63
CA ILE A 201 -10.88 -17.82 10.87
C ILE A 201 -11.95 -17.12 10.02
N THR A 202 -12.85 -16.43 10.68
CA THR A 202 -14.02 -15.78 10.06
C THR A 202 -13.84 -14.29 9.92
N LYS A 203 -13.01 -13.65 10.77
CA LYS A 203 -12.73 -12.23 10.68
C LYS A 203 -11.37 -11.90 11.27
N ILE A 204 -10.68 -10.94 10.67
CA ILE A 204 -9.48 -10.31 11.24
C ILE A 204 -9.73 -8.80 11.28
N THR A 205 -9.39 -8.15 12.39
CA THR A 205 -9.48 -6.69 12.53
C THR A 205 -8.17 -6.11 13.06
N LEU A 206 -7.61 -5.16 12.32
CA LEU A 206 -6.54 -4.26 12.75
C LEU A 206 -7.18 -3.04 13.39
N LYS A 207 -6.80 -2.67 14.61
CA LYS A 207 -7.39 -1.53 15.33
C LYS A 207 -6.39 -0.44 15.60
N LYS A 208 -6.86 0.80 15.48
CA LYS A 208 -6.08 2.03 15.70
C LYS A 208 -4.79 2.03 14.88
N VAL A 209 -4.93 1.91 13.57
CA VAL A 209 -3.83 2.00 12.61
C VAL A 209 -4.04 3.23 11.74
N LEU A 210 -2.94 3.90 11.39
CA LEU A 210 -2.95 5.12 10.56
C LEU A 210 -3.60 4.81 9.22
N ASP A 211 -4.61 5.59 8.84
CA ASP A 211 -5.35 5.45 7.59
C ASP A 211 -5.21 6.62 6.64
N LYS A 212 -4.73 7.78 7.10
CA LYS A 212 -4.57 8.95 6.26
C LYS A 212 -3.23 9.63 6.47
N ASN A 213 -2.46 9.79 5.39
CA ASN A 213 -1.15 10.44 5.48
C ASN A 213 -0.75 11.16 4.19
N ASN A 214 0.22 12.08 4.31
CA ASN A 214 0.80 12.77 3.17
C ASN A 214 2.08 12.07 2.72
N TYR A 215 2.32 12.08 1.43
CA TYR A 215 3.54 11.58 0.81
C TYR A 215 4.19 12.68 -0.02
N HIS A 216 5.50 12.80 0.11
CA HIS A 216 6.32 13.75 -0.62
C HIS A 216 7.12 13.02 -1.70
N LEU A 217 6.95 13.41 -2.98
CA LEU A 217 7.72 12.87 -4.11
C LEU A 217 9.03 13.62 -4.38
N SER A 218 9.39 14.58 -3.54
CA SER A 218 10.67 15.26 -3.67
C SER A 218 11.76 14.58 -2.85
N GLU A 219 12.92 14.39 -3.46
CA GLU A 219 14.17 14.37 -2.73
C GLU A 219 14.40 15.76 -2.12
N THR A 220 14.15 15.91 -0.83
CA THR A 220 14.60 17.09 -0.10
C THR A 220 15.93 16.78 0.57
N GLU A 221 16.91 17.62 0.27
CA GLU A 221 18.19 17.64 0.95
C GLU A 221 18.08 18.68 2.06
N GLU A 222 17.62 18.25 3.24
CA GLU A 222 17.51 19.14 4.39
C GLU A 222 18.76 19.03 5.25
N TYR A 223 19.25 20.17 5.74
CA TYR A 223 20.27 20.15 6.78
C TYR A 223 19.64 19.65 8.07
N VAL A 224 20.29 18.69 8.72
CA VAL A 224 19.78 18.14 9.98
C VAL A 224 19.94 19.20 11.07
N GLU A 225 18.83 19.71 11.62
CA GLU A 225 18.89 20.63 12.75
C GLU A 225 19.50 19.94 13.98
N ASP A 226 20.31 20.67 14.73
CA ASP A 226 20.86 20.20 16.00
C ASP A 226 19.76 20.23 17.07
N PRO A 227 19.28 19.08 17.56
CA PRO A 227 18.23 19.05 18.58
C PRO A 227 18.69 19.65 19.92
N ALA A 228 20.00 19.75 20.15
CA ALA A 228 20.55 20.41 21.32
C ALA A 228 20.63 21.94 21.16
N ASN A 229 20.62 22.46 19.92
CA ASN A 229 20.81 23.87 19.60
C ASN A 229 19.87 24.31 18.46
N PRO A 230 18.59 24.64 18.77
CA PRO A 230 17.61 25.06 17.77
C PRO A 230 18.09 26.23 16.90
N GLY A 231 17.91 26.13 15.58
CA GLY A 231 18.38 27.11 14.60
C GLY A 231 19.84 26.91 14.14
N THR A 232 20.46 25.79 14.49
CA THR A 232 21.78 25.38 13.98
C THR A 232 21.72 23.98 13.36
N PHE A 233 22.69 23.63 12.51
CA PHE A 233 22.71 22.35 11.78
C PHE A 233 23.89 21.48 12.22
N LEU A 234 23.67 20.17 12.28
CA LEU A 234 24.71 19.20 12.62
C LEU A 234 25.77 19.14 11.51
N THR A 235 26.99 18.74 11.88
CA THR A 235 28.11 18.50 10.95
C THR A 235 28.61 17.07 11.05
N ASP A 236 28.96 16.47 9.92
CA ASP A 236 29.62 15.17 9.85
C ASP A 236 30.99 15.28 10.54
N PRO A 237 31.26 14.50 11.60
CA PRO A 237 32.51 14.58 12.33
C PRO A 237 33.74 14.11 11.53
N LEU A 238 33.55 13.37 10.43
CA LEU A 238 34.62 12.87 9.58
C LEU A 238 34.96 13.82 8.44
N THR A 239 33.95 14.46 7.84
CA THR A 239 34.13 15.32 6.67
C THR A 239 34.08 16.82 6.98
N GLY A 240 33.51 17.21 8.13
CA GLY A 240 33.32 18.60 8.54
C GLY A 240 32.23 19.34 7.76
N ASN A 241 31.54 18.66 6.84
CA ASN A 241 30.40 19.22 6.11
C ASN A 241 29.15 19.17 6.98
N LEU A 242 28.18 20.04 6.71
CA LEU A 242 26.86 19.94 7.34
C LEU A 242 26.23 18.58 7.01
N LEU A 243 25.70 17.90 8.03
CA LEU A 243 24.88 16.70 7.84
C LEU A 243 23.63 17.10 7.10
N ARG A 244 23.33 16.33 6.07
CA ARG A 244 22.13 16.44 5.28
C ARG A 244 21.35 15.16 5.47
N GLU A 245 20.10 15.28 5.89
CA GLU A 245 19.17 14.18 5.75
C GLU A 245 18.63 14.29 4.33
N TYR A 246 18.94 13.26 3.54
CA TYR A 246 18.20 13.00 2.34
C TYR A 246 16.84 12.47 2.80
N ARG A 247 15.81 13.31 2.79
CA ARG A 247 14.45 12.78 2.73
C ARG A 247 14.26 12.32 1.30
N ILE A 248 14.53 11.03 1.12
CA ILE A 248 14.04 10.28 -0.02
C ILE A 248 12.51 10.35 0.03
N ASP A 249 11.88 10.37 -1.14
CA ASP A 249 10.44 10.21 -1.33
C ASP A 249 9.80 9.39 -0.19
N GLY A 250 8.83 9.96 0.54
CA GLY A 250 8.42 9.37 1.80
C GLY A 250 7.17 9.94 2.44
N TRP A 251 6.62 9.14 3.37
CA TRP A 251 5.45 9.47 4.17
C TRP A 251 5.79 10.40 5.34
N ASP A 252 4.86 11.28 5.68
CA ASP A 252 4.92 12.12 6.88
C ASP A 252 4.98 11.27 8.17
N ALA A 253 5.71 11.77 9.17
CA ALA A 253 5.71 11.18 10.50
C ALA A 253 4.45 11.62 11.28
N LYS A 254 3.45 10.74 11.36
CA LYS A 254 2.20 11.01 12.08
C LYS A 254 2.02 10.17 13.35
N PRO A 255 2.52 10.62 14.51
CA PRO A 255 2.31 9.91 15.77
C PRO A 255 0.84 9.99 16.21
N TYR A 256 0.33 8.89 16.78
CA TYR A 256 -1.06 8.77 17.24
C TYR A 256 -1.51 9.85 18.23
N ASP A 257 -0.63 10.27 19.16
CA ASP A 257 -1.00 11.22 20.21
C ASP A 257 -1.29 12.64 19.66
N GLU A 258 -0.82 12.94 18.46
CA GLU A 258 -1.02 14.23 17.79
C GLU A 258 -2.12 14.18 16.73
N TYR A 259 -2.25 13.03 16.03
CA TYR A 259 -3.19 12.83 14.92
C TYR A 259 -4.16 11.65 15.17
N PRO A 260 -4.87 11.58 16.30
CA PRO A 260 -5.70 10.41 16.61
C PRO A 260 -6.86 10.18 15.64
N ASP A 261 -7.31 11.24 14.95
CA ASP A 261 -8.41 11.20 13.98
C ASP A 261 -7.98 10.60 12.63
N ASP A 262 -6.66 10.51 12.35
CA ASP A 262 -6.10 9.87 11.16
C ASP A 262 -5.84 8.36 11.40
N TYR A 263 -6.41 7.79 12.46
CA TYR A 263 -6.27 6.38 12.83
C TYR A 263 -7.65 5.72 12.93
N SER A 264 -7.72 4.48 12.49
CA SER A 264 -8.99 3.77 12.44
C SER A 264 -8.81 2.26 12.44
N ASP A 265 -9.95 1.56 12.37
CA ASP A 265 -10.00 0.10 12.35
C ASP A 265 -10.24 -0.41 10.92
N PHE A 266 -9.65 -1.55 10.59
CA PHE A 266 -9.78 -2.24 9.30
C PHE A 266 -10.08 -3.70 9.54
N SER A 267 -11.14 -4.19 8.91
CA SER A 267 -11.58 -5.58 9.03
C SER A 267 -11.53 -6.29 7.70
N ALA A 268 -11.17 -7.56 7.72
CA ALA A 268 -11.36 -8.48 6.61
C ALA A 268 -12.28 -9.60 7.07
N GLU A 269 -13.41 -9.73 6.41
CA GLU A 269 -14.27 -10.91 6.54
C GLU A 269 -13.64 -12.07 5.78
N LEU A 270 -13.55 -13.22 6.44
CA LEU A 270 -12.86 -14.39 5.96
C LEU A 270 -13.75 -15.63 6.07
N SER A 271 -13.28 -16.71 5.50
CA SER A 271 -13.88 -18.02 5.73
C SER A 271 -12.83 -19.11 5.54
N GLN A 272 -11.66 -18.90 6.13
CA GLN A 272 -10.54 -19.81 5.91
C GLN A 272 -10.58 -20.97 6.88
N LYS A 273 -10.55 -22.21 6.35
CA LYS A 273 -10.40 -23.42 7.18
C LYS A 273 -9.02 -23.45 7.82
N VAL A 274 -8.99 -23.71 9.12
CA VAL A 274 -7.76 -23.97 9.86
C VAL A 274 -7.87 -25.33 10.51
N SER A 275 -6.84 -26.15 10.34
CA SER A 275 -6.74 -27.46 10.98
C SER A 275 -5.84 -27.40 12.21
N LEU A 276 -5.85 -28.46 13.01
CA LEU A 276 -4.84 -28.71 14.03
C LEU A 276 -3.41 -28.48 13.52
N THR A 277 -2.54 -28.08 14.44
CA THR A 277 -1.10 -27.83 14.18
C THR A 277 -0.51 -28.89 13.26
N LYS A 278 0.00 -28.46 12.11
CA LYS A 278 0.69 -29.32 11.15
C LYS A 278 2.19 -29.22 11.40
N THR A 279 2.87 -30.37 11.36
CA THR A 279 4.33 -30.42 11.54
C THR A 279 4.97 -31.27 10.46
N LYS A 280 6.19 -30.90 10.04
CA LYS A 280 7.09 -31.74 9.25
C LYS A 280 8.38 -32.02 10.00
N LEU A 281 9.08 -33.07 9.62
CA LEU A 281 10.47 -33.28 9.99
C LEU A 281 11.36 -32.54 8.99
N ASP A 282 12.24 -31.70 9.51
CA ASP A 282 13.35 -31.09 8.77
C ASP A 282 14.66 -31.59 9.38
N GLY A 283 15.25 -32.59 8.73
CA GLY A 283 16.31 -33.40 9.32
C GLY A 283 15.87 -34.08 10.62
N THR A 284 16.40 -33.63 11.76
CA THR A 284 16.06 -34.12 13.10
C THR A 284 15.09 -33.23 13.87
N GLN A 285 14.71 -32.07 13.31
CA GLN A 285 13.85 -31.11 13.98
C GLN A 285 12.39 -31.26 13.55
N VAL A 286 11.46 -31.13 14.49
CA VAL A 286 10.03 -31.01 14.19
C VAL A 286 9.70 -29.54 14.01
N VAL A 287 9.26 -29.18 12.80
CA VAL A 287 8.96 -27.79 12.41
C VAL A 287 7.47 -27.65 12.16
N VAL A 288 6.87 -26.58 12.69
CA VAL A 288 5.48 -26.22 12.43
C VAL A 288 5.35 -25.70 11.00
N ILE A 289 4.34 -26.20 10.27
CA ILE A 289 3.97 -25.73 8.93
C ILE A 289 2.83 -24.72 9.09
N PRO A 290 3.07 -23.43 8.82
CA PRO A 290 2.01 -22.45 8.89
C PRO A 290 0.92 -22.68 7.83
N GLN A 291 -0.30 -22.34 8.19
CA GLN A 291 -1.50 -22.43 7.36
C GLN A 291 -1.89 -21.00 6.93
N PRO A 292 -1.74 -20.61 5.66
CA PRO A 292 -2.08 -19.27 5.22
C PRO A 292 -3.58 -19.02 5.38
N VAL A 293 -3.92 -17.87 5.97
CA VAL A 293 -5.31 -17.39 6.06
C VAL A 293 -5.59 -16.20 5.17
N MET A 294 -4.52 -15.53 4.72
CA MET A 294 -4.53 -14.56 3.63
C MET A 294 -3.45 -14.93 2.60
N THR A 295 -3.67 -14.50 1.36
CA THR A 295 -2.77 -14.50 0.22
C THR A 295 -2.31 -13.06 -0.05
N ASP A 296 -1.51 -12.87 -1.09
CA ASP A 296 -1.09 -11.53 -1.54
C ASP A 296 -2.27 -10.72 -2.10
N GLU A 297 -3.27 -11.40 -2.66
CA GLU A 297 -4.48 -10.80 -3.26
C GLU A 297 -5.48 -10.26 -2.23
N ASN A 298 -5.41 -10.72 -0.98
CA ASN A 298 -6.28 -10.27 0.11
C ASN A 298 -5.50 -9.90 1.37
N ALA A 299 -4.28 -9.40 1.17
CA ALA A 299 -3.51 -8.73 2.19
C ALA A 299 -4.07 -7.32 2.44
N PHE A 300 -4.01 -6.83 3.67
CA PHE A 300 -4.26 -5.41 3.89
C PHE A 300 -3.10 -4.59 3.31
N LEU A 301 -3.37 -3.57 2.51
CA LEU A 301 -2.40 -2.61 2.02
C LEU A 301 -2.50 -1.34 2.88
N MET A 302 -1.55 -1.20 3.81
CA MET A 302 -1.59 -0.18 4.86
C MET A 302 -0.50 0.85 4.68
N LEU A 303 -0.70 2.04 5.26
CA LEU A 303 0.35 3.05 5.37
C LEU A 303 1.51 2.54 6.23
N PRO A 304 2.77 2.76 5.82
CA PRO A 304 3.94 2.58 6.67
C PRO A 304 3.83 3.43 7.93
N GLN A 305 4.07 2.83 9.09
CA GLN A 305 3.84 3.48 10.37
C GLN A 305 4.52 2.74 11.53
N LYS A 306 4.79 3.50 12.60
CA LYS A 306 5.01 2.92 13.92
C LYS A 306 3.66 2.78 14.61
N LEU A 307 3.31 1.55 14.98
CA LEU A 307 2.02 1.23 15.60
C LEU A 307 1.96 1.78 17.03
N PRO A 308 0.89 2.51 17.40
CA PRO A 308 0.75 3.06 18.75
C PRO A 308 0.62 1.95 19.79
N GLU A 309 1.02 2.23 21.04
CA GLU A 309 1.03 1.24 22.13
C GLU A 309 -0.34 0.57 22.36
N ASN A 310 -1.42 1.24 21.99
CA ASN A 310 -2.80 0.75 22.13
C ASN A 310 -3.37 0.10 20.85
N ALA A 311 -2.56 -0.10 19.81
CA ALA A 311 -2.96 -0.84 18.61
C ALA A 311 -3.13 -2.33 18.90
N THR A 312 -4.18 -2.92 18.36
CA THR A 312 -4.52 -4.33 18.62
C THR A 312 -4.94 -5.06 17.35
N LEU A 313 -4.69 -6.37 17.35
CA LEU A 313 -5.23 -7.32 16.41
C LEU A 313 -6.37 -8.10 17.08
N GLU A 314 -7.55 -8.11 16.47
CA GLU A 314 -8.64 -9.00 16.85
C GLU A 314 -8.82 -10.09 15.78
N VAL A 315 -8.93 -11.34 16.20
CA VAL A 315 -9.12 -12.50 15.32
C VAL A 315 -10.34 -13.27 15.79
N THR A 316 -11.34 -13.39 14.94
CA THR A 316 -12.53 -14.20 15.20
C THR A 316 -12.32 -15.61 14.67
N ILE A 317 -12.45 -16.60 15.54
CA ILE A 317 -12.39 -18.02 15.21
C ILE A 317 -13.70 -18.72 15.56
N ASN A 318 -14.16 -19.58 14.67
CA ASN A 318 -15.30 -20.47 14.89
C ASN A 318 -14.86 -21.94 14.80
N CYS A 319 -15.09 -22.72 15.86
CA CYS A 319 -14.72 -24.13 15.98
C CYS A 319 -15.93 -25.09 16.00
N GLY A 320 -17.00 -24.74 15.27
CA GLY A 320 -18.23 -25.55 15.19
C GLY A 320 -19.30 -25.20 16.23
N GLY A 321 -19.11 -24.10 16.95
CA GLY A 321 -20.04 -23.53 17.93
C GLY A 321 -20.11 -22.01 17.77
N ASP A 322 -20.02 -21.29 18.88
CA ASP A 322 -20.03 -19.83 18.89
C ASP A 322 -18.70 -19.24 18.38
N ASP A 323 -18.75 -17.97 17.98
CA ASP A 323 -17.57 -17.21 17.59
C ASP A 323 -16.77 -16.79 18.83
N HIS A 324 -15.45 -16.94 18.75
CA HIS A 324 -14.50 -16.50 19.76
C HIS A 324 -13.60 -15.40 19.21
N VAL A 325 -13.51 -14.28 19.92
CA VAL A 325 -12.64 -13.16 19.54
C VAL A 325 -11.36 -13.20 20.38
N LEU A 326 -10.23 -13.40 19.71
CA LEU A 326 -8.90 -13.41 20.31
C LEU A 326 -8.21 -12.07 20.04
N VAL A 327 -7.66 -11.45 21.08
CA VAL A 327 -7.01 -10.14 20.97
C VAL A 327 -5.50 -10.27 21.23
N ALA A 328 -4.68 -9.64 20.41
CA ALA A 328 -3.25 -9.51 20.61
C ALA A 328 -2.80 -8.05 20.44
N SER A 329 -1.77 -7.63 21.19
CA SER A 329 -1.19 -6.29 21.01
C SER A 329 -0.36 -6.22 19.74
N LEU A 330 -0.53 -5.14 18.99
CA LEU A 330 0.31 -4.71 17.88
C LEU A 330 1.24 -3.56 18.28
N GLY A 331 1.08 -3.00 19.48
CA GLY A 331 1.77 -1.79 19.90
C GLY A 331 3.29 -1.89 19.85
N GLY A 332 3.91 -0.77 19.47
CA GLY A 332 5.36 -0.61 19.36
C GLY A 332 6.01 -1.28 18.15
N LYS A 333 5.25 -2.03 17.34
CA LYS A 333 5.72 -2.62 16.08
C LYS A 333 5.83 -1.57 14.98
N GLU A 334 6.58 -1.89 13.95
CA GLU A 334 6.80 -0.99 12.81
C GLU A 334 6.45 -1.68 11.50
N TRP A 335 5.77 -0.94 10.63
CA TRP A 335 5.42 -1.32 9.28
C TRP A 335 6.19 -0.44 8.31
N LEU A 336 6.98 -1.07 7.46
CA LEU A 336 7.92 -0.40 6.57
C LEU A 336 7.39 -0.36 5.13
N GLN A 337 7.67 0.75 4.45
CA GLN A 337 7.37 0.94 3.03
C GLN A 337 7.97 -0.17 2.17
N GLY A 338 7.19 -0.64 1.19
CA GLY A 338 7.63 -1.66 0.22
C GLY A 338 8.02 -2.99 0.87
N LYS A 339 7.44 -3.29 2.05
CA LYS A 339 7.60 -4.58 2.75
C LYS A 339 6.28 -5.30 2.94
N LYS A 340 6.37 -6.62 2.97
CA LYS A 340 5.31 -7.54 3.37
C LYS A 340 5.55 -7.96 4.82
N VAL A 341 4.55 -7.78 5.68
CA VAL A 341 4.56 -8.24 7.08
C VAL A 341 3.59 -9.41 7.21
N THR A 342 4.11 -10.58 7.53
CA THR A 342 3.31 -11.77 7.78
C THR A 342 3.24 -12.05 9.27
N TYR A 343 2.05 -11.90 9.86
CA TYR A 343 1.76 -12.32 11.23
C TYR A 343 1.40 -13.80 11.29
N THR A 344 2.13 -14.54 12.12
CA THR A 344 1.84 -15.93 12.47
C THR A 344 1.10 -15.97 13.79
N LEU A 345 -0.12 -16.48 13.73
CA LEU A 345 -1.03 -16.67 14.85
C LEU A 345 -0.82 -18.05 15.45
N ASP A 346 -0.44 -18.12 16.72
CA ASP A 346 -0.40 -19.37 17.48
C ASP A 346 -1.59 -19.41 18.44
N ILE A 347 -2.64 -20.13 18.03
CA ILE A 347 -3.90 -20.28 18.75
C ILE A 347 -3.83 -21.57 19.56
N THR A 348 -3.64 -21.43 20.87
CA THR A 348 -3.43 -22.58 21.78
C THR A 348 -4.68 -22.98 22.55
N SER A 349 -5.72 -22.14 22.52
CA SER A 349 -7.08 -22.40 22.97
C SER A 349 -8.01 -21.28 22.45
N LEU A 350 -9.33 -21.43 22.62
CA LEU A 350 -10.33 -20.43 22.26
C LEU A 350 -10.27 -19.11 23.07
N THR A 351 -9.35 -19.01 24.03
CA THR A 351 -9.09 -17.78 24.80
C THR A 351 -7.64 -17.31 24.74
N LYS A 352 -6.77 -18.03 24.03
CA LYS A 352 -5.32 -17.76 24.06
C LYS A 352 -4.68 -17.81 22.69
N MET A 353 -4.22 -16.65 22.24
CA MET A 353 -3.45 -16.44 21.03
C MET A 353 -2.15 -15.69 21.33
N THR A 354 -1.07 -16.08 20.66
CA THR A 354 0.16 -15.27 20.57
C THR A 354 0.50 -15.01 19.12
N ILE A 355 1.20 -13.90 18.86
CA ILE A 355 1.59 -13.52 17.49
C ILE A 355 3.10 -13.37 17.35
N ARG A 356 3.60 -13.71 16.17
CA ARG A 356 4.98 -13.48 15.71
C ARG A 356 4.92 -12.85 14.33
N SER A 357 5.85 -11.97 13.97
CA SER A 357 5.85 -11.31 12.67
C SER A 357 7.11 -11.63 11.89
N ARG A 358 6.97 -11.71 10.57
CA ARG A 358 8.09 -11.82 9.63
C ARG A 358 7.98 -10.74 8.57
N ILE A 359 9.09 -10.08 8.25
CA ILE A 359 9.15 -9.00 7.26
C ILE A 359 9.94 -9.48 6.06
N THR A 360 9.39 -9.30 4.86
CA THR A 360 10.07 -9.61 3.59
C THR A 360 9.98 -8.43 2.62
N PRO A 361 10.90 -8.31 1.64
CA PRO A 361 10.74 -7.38 0.52
C PRO A 361 9.44 -7.62 -0.26
N TRP A 362 8.87 -6.57 -0.86
CA TRP A 362 7.64 -6.67 -1.65
C TRP A 362 7.73 -7.70 -2.79
N ASN A 363 8.85 -7.69 -3.52
CA ASN A 363 9.06 -8.46 -4.74
C ASN A 363 9.60 -9.88 -4.51
N GLN A 364 9.63 -10.35 -3.26
CA GLN A 364 9.97 -11.73 -2.94
C GLN A 364 8.72 -12.52 -2.61
N HIS A 365 8.44 -13.55 -3.42
CA HIS A 365 7.52 -14.61 -3.06
C HIS A 365 8.26 -15.61 -2.19
N GLU A 366 7.72 -15.88 -1.01
CA GLU A 366 8.25 -16.90 -0.14
C GLU A 366 7.20 -17.94 0.21
N THR A 367 7.53 -19.20 -0.02
CA THR A 367 6.89 -20.32 0.66
C THR A 367 7.38 -20.33 2.10
N ILE A 368 6.49 -20.07 3.06
CA ILE A 368 6.85 -20.11 4.48
C ILE A 368 6.98 -21.58 4.90
N ASP A 369 8.22 -22.05 4.89
CA ASP A 369 8.58 -23.43 5.18
C ASP A 369 9.26 -23.60 6.56
N GLY A 370 8.94 -22.77 7.55
CA GLY A 370 9.43 -22.96 8.91
C GLY A 370 9.41 -21.73 9.83
N VAL A 371 9.68 -22.00 11.11
CA VAL A 371 9.49 -21.22 12.35
C VAL A 371 9.45 -19.69 12.21
N ALA A 372 8.32 -19.09 12.62
CA ALA A 372 8.22 -17.64 12.82
C ALA A 372 9.16 -17.17 13.96
N THR A 373 9.85 -16.04 13.80
CA THR A 373 10.75 -15.52 14.84
C THR A 373 10.16 -14.31 15.57
N ASP A 374 10.55 -14.22 16.84
CA ASP A 374 10.29 -13.30 17.93
C ASP A 374 8.84 -12.81 18.16
N GLY A 375 8.27 -13.39 19.23
CA GLY A 375 6.95 -13.10 19.75
C GLY A 375 7.02 -12.51 21.14
N VAL A 376 6.04 -11.65 21.44
CA VAL A 376 5.66 -11.35 22.82
C VAL A 376 4.60 -12.39 23.20
N THR A 377 4.88 -13.17 24.25
CA THR A 377 3.88 -14.07 24.85
C THR A 377 2.96 -13.22 25.71
N ILE A 378 1.75 -12.93 25.23
CA ILE A 378 0.71 -12.32 26.07
C ILE A 378 -0.20 -13.45 26.55
N LEU A 379 -0.17 -13.70 27.86
CA LEU A 379 -1.20 -14.48 28.54
C LEU A 379 -2.34 -13.52 28.86
N MET A 380 -3.50 -13.69 28.22
CA MET A 380 -4.72 -13.10 28.77
C MET A 380 -5.28 -14.08 29.79
N GLY A 381 -5.28 -13.62 31.05
CA GLY A 381 -6.04 -14.24 32.11
C GLY A 381 -7.52 -14.12 31.78
N THR A 382 -8.23 -15.22 32.00
CA THR A 382 -9.68 -15.25 32.19
C THR A 382 -10.11 -14.06 33.04
N GLU A 383 -11.17 -13.37 32.63
CA GLU A 383 -11.98 -12.59 33.56
C GLU A 383 -12.22 -13.46 34.80
N LEU A 384 -11.89 -12.91 35.97
CA LEU A 384 -12.26 -13.50 37.25
C LEU A 384 -13.79 -13.50 37.31
N ASP A 385 -14.38 -14.65 37.02
CA ASP A 385 -15.71 -15.01 37.47
C ASP A 385 -15.72 -14.89 38.99
N ASP A 386 -16.21 -13.76 39.50
CA ASP A 386 -16.55 -13.61 40.91
C ASP A 386 -17.90 -14.30 41.17
N TRP A 387 -17.92 -15.62 40.97
CA TRP A 387 -18.96 -16.52 41.45
C TRP A 387 -18.38 -17.39 42.56
N VAL A 388 -18.33 -16.83 43.77
CA VAL A 388 -18.13 -17.60 44.99
C VAL A 388 -19.37 -18.48 45.20
N GLN A 389 -19.31 -19.73 44.74
CA GLN A 389 -20.16 -20.77 45.31
C GLN A 389 -19.68 -21.05 46.73
N HIS A 390 -20.46 -20.61 47.73
CA HIS A 390 -20.38 -21.12 49.08
C HIS A 390 -20.72 -22.61 49.08
N VAL A 391 -19.71 -23.46 48.89
CA VAL A 391 -19.78 -24.88 49.24
C VAL A 391 -19.33 -24.99 50.70
N THR A 392 -20.28 -24.88 51.62
CA THR A 392 -20.07 -25.25 53.02
C THR A 392 -20.02 -26.77 53.10
N LEU A 393 -18.84 -27.36 52.96
CA LEU A 393 -18.57 -28.71 53.44
C LEU A 393 -17.90 -28.58 54.81
N MET A 394 -18.73 -28.44 55.86
CA MET A 394 -18.32 -28.86 57.20
C MET A 394 -18.79 -30.30 57.39
N ASN A 395 -17.85 -31.22 57.28
CA ASN A 395 -17.87 -32.45 58.05
C ASN A 395 -16.44 -32.70 58.53
N SER A 396 -16.19 -32.43 59.80
CA SER A 396 -15.22 -33.19 60.57
C SER A 396 -15.89 -33.54 61.89
N ASP A 397 -16.27 -34.80 62.01
CA ASP A 397 -16.36 -35.48 63.29
C ASP A 397 -15.05 -35.26 64.06
N ASP A 398 -15.12 -34.91 65.35
CA ASP A 398 -14.83 -35.84 66.44
C ASP A 398 -14.51 -35.12 67.78
N LEU A 399 -14.94 -35.80 68.86
CA LEU A 399 -14.51 -35.78 70.25
C LEU A 399 -15.14 -34.81 71.28
N ARG A 400 -15.98 -35.42 72.15
CA ARG A 400 -16.04 -35.29 73.63
C ARG A 400 -16.57 -33.93 74.13
N ASP A 401 -17.48 -33.80 75.08
CA ASP A 401 -17.61 -34.41 76.41
C ASP A 401 -18.84 -33.76 77.12
N THR A 402 -19.45 -34.43 78.11
CA THR A 402 -20.34 -33.89 79.20
C THR A 402 -21.52 -32.95 78.84
N HIS A 403 -22.80 -33.23 79.11
CA HIS A 403 -23.44 -33.64 80.37
C HIS A 403 -24.87 -34.09 80.10
#